data_AF-A0A2N9GRQ0-F1
#
_entry.id   AF-A0A2N9GRQ0-F1
#
_cell.length_a   1.000
_cell.length_b   1.000
_cell.length_c   1.000
_cell.angle_alpha   90.00
_cell.angle_beta   90.00
_cell.angle_gamma   90.00
#
_symmetry.space_group_name_H-M   'P 1'
#
loop_
_entity.id
_entity.type
_entity.pdbx_description
1 polymer ?
#
loop_
_entity_poly.entity_id
_entity_poly.type
_entity_poly.pdbx_seq_one_letter_code
_entity_poly.pdbx_strand_id
1 'polypeptide(L)'
;MIVNGPEVLSKFVGETEKNVRDLFADAENDQRNRGDDSDLHVIIFDEIDAICKSRGSTRDGTGVHDSIVNQLLTKIDGVESLNNVLLIGMTNRKDLLDEALLRPGCLEVQIEISIPDENGRLQIFKFIQTR
;
A
#
# COMPACT_ATOMS: atom_id res chain seq x y z
N MET A 1 3.27 3.30 10.06
CA MET A 1 4.04 4.20 9.17
C MET A 1 3.13 4.68 8.05
N ILE A 2 3.21 5.95 7.66
CA ILE A 2 2.46 6.51 6.52
C ILE A 2 3.49 6.92 5.47
N VAL A 3 3.25 6.52 4.22
CA VAL A 3 4.13 6.79 3.08
C VAL A 3 3.26 7.25 1.91
N ASN A 4 3.67 8.30 1.22
CA ASN A 4 3.02 8.68 -0.02
C ASN A 4 3.62 7.90 -1.19
N GLY A 5 2.78 7.34 -2.08
CA GLY A 5 3.22 6.53 -3.23
C GLY A 5 4.35 7.20 -4.05
N PRO A 6 4.23 8.47 -4.45
CA PRO A 6 5.30 9.18 -5.16
C PRO A 6 6.60 9.34 -4.37
N GLU A 7 6.58 9.34 -3.04
CA GLU A 7 7.79 9.46 -2.22
C GLU A 7 8.65 8.18 -2.27
N VAL A 8 8.03 7.05 -2.59
CA VAL A 8 8.75 5.77 -2.77
C VAL A 8 9.61 5.82 -4.04
N LEU A 9 9.18 6.57 -5.06
CA LEU A 9 9.83 6.65 -6.37
C LEU A 9 11.09 7.52 -6.32
N SER A 10 12.24 6.93 -6.69
CA SER A 10 13.47 7.67 -6.99
C SER A 10 13.79 7.64 -8.50
N LYS A 11 14.62 8.60 -8.95
CA LYS A 11 15.19 8.61 -10.31
C LYS A 11 16.07 7.38 -10.58
N PHE A 12 16.54 6.69 -9.55
CA PHE A 12 17.33 5.47 -9.67
C PHE A 12 16.50 4.24 -9.32
N VAL A 13 16.43 3.28 -10.24
CA VAL A 13 15.62 2.05 -10.12
C VAL A 13 15.96 1.25 -8.85
N GLY A 14 17.26 1.04 -8.59
CA GLY A 14 17.71 0.26 -7.44
C GLY A 14 17.46 0.96 -6.09
N GLU A 15 17.38 2.29 -6.08
CA GLU A 15 17.05 3.05 -4.88
C GLU A 15 15.56 2.92 -4.53
N THR A 16 14.69 2.92 -5.54
CA THR A 16 13.26 2.72 -5.36
C THR A 16 12.94 1.34 -4.77
N GLU A 17 13.57 0.28 -5.29
CA GLU A 17 13.42 -1.07 -4.73
C GLU A 17 13.97 -1.18 -3.30
N LYS A 18 15.08 -0.48 -3.03
CA LYS A 18 15.64 -0.42 -1.68
C LYS A 18 14.67 0.26 -0.73
N ASN A 19 14.08 1.38 -1.11
CA ASN A 19 13.09 2.09 -0.29
C ASN A 19 11.94 1.16 0.07
N VAL A 20 11.38 0.42 -0.90
CA VAL A 20 10.32 -0.55 -0.63
C VAL A 20 10.78 -1.63 0.36
N ARG A 21 11.98 -2.19 0.22
CA ARG A 21 12.50 -3.18 1.18
C ARG A 21 12.68 -2.58 2.58
N ASP A 22 13.20 -1.37 2.66
CA ASP A 22 13.45 -0.68 3.92
C ASP A 22 12.12 -0.40 4.66
N LEU A 23 11.00 -0.22 3.95
CA LEU A 23 9.67 -0.07 4.58
C LEU A 23 9.19 -1.31 5.34
N PHE A 24 9.59 -2.51 4.91
CA PHE A 24 9.19 -3.78 5.56
C PHE A 24 10.26 -4.33 6.51
N ALA A 25 11.48 -3.76 6.48
CA ALA A 25 12.63 -4.30 7.22
C ALA A 25 12.39 -4.42 8.74
N ASP A 26 11.72 -3.44 9.34
CA ASP A 26 11.41 -3.48 10.78
C ASP A 26 10.43 -4.60 11.12
N ALA A 27 9.38 -4.76 10.31
CA ALA A 27 8.38 -5.81 10.48
C ALA A 27 8.98 -7.21 10.26
N GLU A 28 9.84 -7.36 9.23
CA GLU A 28 10.58 -8.60 8.96
C GLU A 28 11.51 -8.97 10.11
N ASN A 29 12.26 -7.99 10.62
CA ASN A 29 13.17 -8.23 11.71
C ASN A 29 12.42 -8.63 12.98
N ASP A 30 11.29 -7.97 13.27
CA ASP A 30 10.47 -8.29 14.43
C ASP A 30 9.83 -9.69 14.32
N GLN A 31 9.24 -10.01 13.16
CA GLN A 31 8.69 -11.34 12.85
C GLN A 31 9.75 -12.45 12.99
N ARG A 32 10.97 -12.20 12.51
CA ARG A 32 12.08 -13.16 12.61
C ARG A 32 12.56 -13.37 14.05
N ASN A 33 12.55 -12.32 14.87
CA ASN A 33 13.06 -12.39 16.24
C ASN A 33 12.03 -12.91 17.24
N ARG A 34 10.74 -12.63 17.00
CA ARG A 34 9.65 -12.93 17.95
C ARG A 34 8.65 -13.96 17.46
N GLY A 35 8.68 -14.34 16.17
CA GLY A 35 7.73 -15.30 15.62
C GLY A 35 6.30 -14.79 15.79
N ASP A 36 5.41 -15.64 16.29
CA ASP A 36 3.98 -15.31 16.47
C ASP A 36 3.72 -14.21 17.52
N ASP A 37 4.70 -13.90 18.37
CA ASP A 37 4.62 -12.82 19.39
C ASP A 37 5.10 -11.46 18.85
N SER A 38 5.32 -11.32 17.54
CA SER A 38 5.69 -10.04 16.92
C SER A 38 4.55 -9.02 17.00
N ASP A 39 4.93 -7.74 17.15
CA ASP A 39 3.95 -6.65 17.21
C ASP A 39 3.33 -6.41 15.82
N LEU A 40 2.10 -5.87 15.79
CA LEU A 40 1.44 -5.53 14.52
C LEU A 40 2.07 -4.26 13.92
N HIS A 41 2.62 -4.38 12.71
CA HIS A 41 3.16 -3.29 11.92
C HIS A 41 2.13 -2.82 10.90
N VAL A 42 1.68 -1.57 11.03
CA VAL A 42 0.72 -0.99 10.09
C VAL A 42 1.46 -0.09 9.09
N ILE A 43 1.35 -0.42 7.80
CA ILE A 43 1.90 0.36 6.69
C ILE A 43 0.74 0.96 5.90
N ILE A 44 0.72 2.29 5.78
CA ILE A 44 -0.31 3.02 5.03
C ILE A 44 0.37 3.65 3.81
N PHE A 45 -0.09 3.27 2.62
CA PHE A 45 0.26 3.94 1.38
C PHE A 45 -0.86 4.89 0.97
N ASP A 46 -0.54 6.19 0.88
CA ASP A 46 -1.40 7.14 0.19
C ASP A 46 -1.05 7.16 -1.31
N GLU A 47 -2.04 7.45 -2.15
CA GLU A 47 -1.90 7.44 -3.61
C GLU A 47 -1.15 6.20 -4.15
N ILE A 48 -1.53 5.00 -3.68
CA ILE A 48 -0.83 3.74 -4.02
C ILE A 48 -0.85 3.46 -5.54
N ASP A 49 -1.82 4.02 -6.28
CA ASP A 49 -1.88 3.99 -7.74
C ASP A 49 -0.73 4.73 -8.43
N ALA A 50 0.04 5.56 -7.71
CA ALA A 50 1.25 6.15 -8.25
C ALA A 50 2.36 5.11 -8.51
N ILE A 51 2.44 4.07 -7.66
CA ILE A 51 3.48 3.03 -7.72
C ILE A 51 2.95 1.69 -8.24
N CYS A 52 1.65 1.43 -8.08
CA CYS A 52 1.03 0.14 -8.37
C CYS A 52 0.14 0.14 -9.62
N LYS A 53 0.62 0.74 -10.72
CA LYS A 53 -0.15 0.81 -11.97
C LYS A 53 -0.20 -0.53 -12.70
N SER A 54 -1.30 -0.75 -13.43
CA SER A 54 -1.47 -1.91 -14.29
C SER A 54 -0.32 -2.11 -15.28
N ARG A 55 0.18 -3.34 -15.36
CA ARG A 55 1.36 -3.70 -16.16
C ARG A 55 1.14 -3.35 -17.64
N GLY A 56 2.15 -2.75 -18.26
CA GLY A 56 2.11 -2.40 -19.69
C GLY A 56 1.29 -1.15 -20.04
N SER A 57 0.75 -0.41 -19.06
CA SER A 57 0.04 0.86 -19.31
C SER A 57 0.94 2.00 -19.81
N THR A 58 2.26 1.89 -19.60
CA THR A 58 3.23 2.95 -19.91
C THR A 58 4.14 2.49 -21.05
N ARG A 59 4.02 3.13 -22.23
CA ARG A 59 4.92 2.88 -23.39
C ARG A 59 6.38 3.31 -23.13
N ASP A 60 6.63 4.01 -22.04
CA ASP A 60 7.94 4.53 -21.64
C ASP A 60 8.68 3.56 -20.69
N GLY A 61 9.12 2.44 -21.26
CA GLY A 61 10.48 1.88 -21.15
C GLY A 61 11.15 1.59 -19.80
N THR A 62 10.52 1.81 -18.65
CA THR A 62 11.15 1.56 -17.35
C THR A 62 10.28 0.60 -16.55
N GLY A 63 10.57 -0.70 -16.61
CA GLY A 63 9.90 -1.77 -15.83
C GLY A 63 10.04 -1.64 -14.30
N VAL A 64 10.30 -0.42 -13.81
CA VAL A 64 10.45 -0.03 -12.41
C VAL A 64 9.13 -0.21 -11.68
N HIS A 65 8.02 0.23 -12.29
CA HIS A 65 6.68 0.03 -11.72
C HIS A 65 6.36 -1.46 -11.56
N ASP A 66 6.65 -2.27 -12.59
CA ASP A 66 6.45 -3.72 -12.53
C ASP A 66 7.31 -4.35 -11.42
N SER A 67 8.56 -3.91 -11.26
CA SER A 67 9.45 -4.39 -10.18
C SER A 67 8.91 -4.06 -8.79
N ILE A 68 8.41 -2.82 -8.58
CA ILE A 68 7.82 -2.41 -7.30
C ILE A 68 6.58 -3.23 -6.98
N VAL A 69 5.68 -3.42 -7.95
CA VAL A 69 4.47 -4.23 -7.76
C VAL A 69 4.85 -5.66 -7.38
N ASN A 70 5.81 -6.27 -8.07
CA ASN A 70 6.28 -7.61 -7.74
C ASN A 70 6.93 -7.68 -6.35
N GLN A 71 7.68 -6.64 -5.96
CA GLN A 71 8.30 -6.56 -4.64
C GLN A 71 7.25 -6.48 -3.54
N LEU A 72 6.21 -5.66 -3.72
CA LEU A 72 5.08 -5.58 -2.79
C LEU A 72 4.32 -6.91 -2.71
N LEU A 73 3.98 -7.52 -3.84
CA LEU A 73 3.31 -8.83 -3.89
C LEU A 73 4.12 -9.90 -3.15
N THR A 74 5.45 -9.92 -3.32
CA THR A 74 6.31 -10.90 -2.65
C THR A 74 6.34 -10.70 -1.13
N LYS A 75 6.16 -9.47 -0.63
CA LYS A 75 6.14 -9.19 0.81
C LYS A 75 4.78 -9.50 1.46
N ILE A 76 3.70 -9.48 0.68
CA ILE A 76 2.34 -9.70 1.18
C ILE A 76 1.92 -11.18 1.01
N ASP A 77 2.14 -11.77 -0.17
CA ASP A 77 1.65 -13.11 -0.58
C ASP A 77 2.80 -14.10 -0.87
N GLY A 78 4.05 -13.69 -0.65
CA GLY A 78 5.20 -14.55 -0.91
C GLY A 78 5.38 -15.68 0.10
N VAL A 79 6.38 -16.53 -0.17
CA VAL A 79 6.80 -17.64 0.72
C VAL A 79 7.23 -17.14 2.11
N GLU A 80 7.63 -15.86 2.20
CA GLU A 80 7.96 -15.14 3.43
C GLU A 80 6.86 -14.12 3.79
N SER A 81 5.58 -14.49 3.65
CA SER A 81 4.45 -13.61 3.99
C SER A 81 4.53 -13.18 5.46
N LEU A 82 4.45 -11.88 5.70
CA LEU A 82 4.51 -11.30 7.04
C LEU A 82 3.13 -11.31 7.68
N ASN A 83 2.90 -12.22 8.62
CA ASN A 83 1.64 -12.31 9.37
C ASN A 83 1.44 -11.13 10.34
N ASN A 84 2.50 -10.39 10.63
CA ASN A 84 2.49 -9.23 11.52
C ASN A 84 2.39 -7.88 10.80
N VAL A 85 2.05 -7.86 9.50
CA VAL A 85 1.90 -6.62 8.74
C VAL A 85 0.45 -6.41 8.30
N LEU A 86 -0.11 -5.24 8.64
CA LEU A 86 -1.36 -4.75 8.07
C LEU A 86 -1.04 -3.66 7.05
N LEU A 87 -1.32 -3.95 5.77
CA LEU A 87 -1.15 -3.01 4.68
C LEU A 87 -2.47 -2.31 4.35
N ILE A 88 -2.46 -0.98 4.33
CA ILE A 88 -3.61 -0.16 3.94
C ILE A 88 -3.19 0.71 2.75
N GLY A 89 -3.81 0.50 1.60
CA GLY A 89 -3.64 1.34 0.42
C GLY A 89 -4.81 2.29 0.23
N MET A 90 -4.54 3.57 0.05
CA MET A 90 -5.52 4.59 -0.31
C MET A 90 -5.30 5.00 -1.76
N THR A 91 -6.38 5.13 -2.51
CA THR A 91 -6.34 5.57 -3.91
C THR A 91 -7.62 6.28 -4.30
N ASN A 92 -7.49 7.26 -5.20
CA ASN A 92 -8.62 7.88 -5.89
C ASN A 92 -8.98 7.15 -7.21
N ARG A 93 -8.13 6.22 -7.66
CA ARG A 93 -8.20 5.59 -8.99
C ARG A 93 -7.95 4.08 -8.90
N LYS A 94 -8.94 3.36 -8.37
CA LYS A 94 -8.93 1.89 -8.31
C LYS A 94 -8.75 1.24 -9.70
N ASP A 95 -9.25 1.88 -10.76
CA ASP A 95 -9.14 1.43 -12.16
C ASP A 95 -7.69 1.34 -12.66
N LEU A 96 -6.76 2.06 -12.04
CA LEU A 96 -5.35 2.05 -12.42
C LEU A 96 -4.55 0.94 -11.74
N LEU A 97 -5.08 0.35 -10.66
CA LEU A 97 -4.33 -0.62 -9.87
C LEU A 97 -4.12 -1.94 -10.62
N ASP A 98 -2.95 -2.54 -10.41
CA ASP A 98 -2.68 -3.89 -10.87
C ASP A 98 -3.65 -4.89 -10.19
N GLU A 99 -4.39 -5.65 -11.00
CA GLU A 99 -5.35 -6.64 -10.52
C GLU A 99 -4.72 -7.70 -9.61
N ALA A 100 -3.42 -7.99 -9.78
CA ALA A 100 -2.71 -8.95 -8.96
C ALA A 100 -2.68 -8.56 -7.48
N LEU A 101 -2.66 -7.26 -7.17
CA LEU A 101 -2.71 -6.71 -5.80
C LEU A 101 -4.11 -6.79 -5.20
N LEU A 102 -5.15 -6.82 -6.03
CA LEU A 102 -6.55 -6.88 -5.61
C LEU A 102 -7.05 -8.31 -5.36
N ARG A 103 -6.19 -9.31 -5.56
CA ARG A 103 -6.53 -10.72 -5.33
C ARG A 103 -6.61 -11.04 -3.83
N PRO A 104 -7.41 -12.05 -3.45
CA PRO A 104 -7.42 -12.57 -2.07
C PRO A 104 -6.01 -12.92 -1.59
N GLY A 105 -5.70 -12.63 -0.33
CA GLY A 105 -4.35 -12.76 0.23
C GLY A 105 -3.43 -11.54 0.04
N CYS A 106 -3.79 -10.59 -0.83
CA CYS A 106 -3.12 -9.29 -0.97
C CYS A 106 -3.98 -8.17 -0.36
N LEU A 107 -4.47 -7.23 -1.17
CA LEU A 107 -5.44 -6.20 -0.77
C LEU A 107 -6.86 -6.76 -0.92
N GLU A 108 -7.18 -7.74 -0.07
CA GLU A 108 -8.45 -8.46 -0.11
C GLU A 108 -9.64 -7.57 0.26
N VAL A 109 -9.50 -6.77 1.32
CA VAL A 109 -10.59 -5.91 1.80
C VAL A 109 -10.60 -4.60 1.03
N GLN A 110 -11.67 -4.39 0.27
CA GLN A 110 -11.85 -3.19 -0.54
C GLN A 110 -13.02 -2.38 0.01
N ILE A 111 -12.71 -1.18 0.51
CA ILE A 111 -13.68 -0.27 1.10
C ILE A 111 -13.84 0.92 0.15
N GLU A 112 -15.04 1.08 -0.40
CA GLU A 112 -15.39 2.26 -1.18
C GLU A 112 -15.92 3.36 -0.26
N ILE A 113 -15.29 4.53 -0.31
CA ILE A 113 -15.72 5.70 0.45
C ILE A 113 -16.46 6.64 -0.50
N SER A 114 -17.79 6.60 -0.44
CA SER A 114 -18.65 7.48 -1.24
C SER A 114 -18.82 8.85 -0.57
N ILE A 115 -19.33 9.81 -1.34
CA ILE A 115 -19.70 11.15 -0.85
C ILE A 115 -20.75 10.99 0.28
N PRO A 116 -20.60 11.68 1.42
CA PRO A 116 -21.53 11.56 2.53
C PRO A 116 -22.94 12.03 2.15
N ASP A 117 -23.94 11.31 2.63
CA ASP A 117 -25.36 11.67 2.51
C ASP A 117 -25.73 12.86 3.41
N GLU A 118 -27.00 13.26 3.43
CA GLU A 118 -27.44 14.41 4.23
C GLU A 118 -27.14 14.25 5.72
N ASN A 119 -27.35 13.04 6.26
CA ASN A 119 -27.08 12.75 7.67
C ASN A 119 -25.57 12.73 7.96
N GLY A 120 -24.77 12.09 7.09
CA GLY A 120 -23.31 12.09 7.17
C GLY A 120 -22.74 13.49 7.09
N ARG A 121 -23.24 14.35 6.20
CA ARG A 121 -22.86 15.77 6.15
C ARG A 121 -23.20 16.48 7.45
N LEU A 122 -24.40 16.28 8.01
CA LEU A 122 -24.79 16.87 9.29
C LEU A 122 -23.86 16.42 10.43
N GLN A 123 -23.47 15.13 10.46
CA GLN A 123 -22.51 14.60 11.44
C GLN A 123 -21.13 15.26 11.30
N ILE A 124 -20.62 15.37 10.07
CA ILE A 124 -19.36 16.05 9.78
C ILE A 124 -19.42 17.51 10.24
N PHE A 125 -20.49 18.24 9.92
CA PHE A 125 -20.67 19.64 10.34
C PHE A 125 -20.71 19.77 11.87
N LYS A 126 -21.44 18.90 12.56
CA LYS A 126 -21.48 18.90 14.04
C LYS A 126 -20.11 18.64 14.64
N PHE A 127 -19.35 17.68 14.09
CA PHE A 127 -17.99 17.39 14.55
C PHE A 127 -17.07 18.60 14.40
N ILE A 128 -17.12 19.28 13.25
CA ILE A 128 -16.28 20.45 12.98
C ILE A 128 -16.65 21.64 13.86
N GLN A 129 -17.95 21.89 14.13
CA GLN A 129 -18.40 23.02 14.97
C GLN A 129 -18.14 22.84 16.46
N THR A 130 -17.91 21.60 16.92
CA THR A 130 -17.66 21.30 18.34
C THR A 130 -16.17 21.44 18.69
N ARG A 131 -15.30 21.68 17.70
CA ARG A 131 -13.90 22.06 17.88
C ARG A 131 -13.74 23.57 17.78
#